data_AF-A0A2Z3UZ81-F1
#
_entry.id   AF-A0A2Z3UZ81-F1
#
_cell.length_a   1.000
_cell.length_b   1.000
_cell.length_c   1.000
_cell.angle_alpha   90.00
_cell.angle_beta   90.00
_cell.angle_gamma   90.00
#
_symmetry.space_group_name_H-M   'P 1'
#
loop_
_entity.id
_entity.type
_entity.pdbx_description
1 polymer ?
#
loop_
_entity_poly.entity_id
_entity_poly.type
_entity_poly.pdbx_seq_one_letter_code
_entity_poly.pdbx_strand_id
1 'polypeptide(L)'
;MTDRIEAAAAELRPLLQNFILWARENAPGSDANLVGSVALWHRLIASDDVGRWKQADLRTVLLDRMPQVVEDPDAAADGMVPAVRAYLTFLSESNHLTKGSASLDDLLVELDRLEDDFVDAMEDLVVEQDEYEDEDEEESEGLGDFEPFADELSDLPTIRLRPDAELAAATRKTTLITKARDLAVWVGSERRVGETSLLSDAEIGEALTALGLAAPEPGDKSLADSVPALWNIWNLAIDLDFLQPEGEDTVSADADTADWPFEEDDDALDAWMAGLHSIDYGDPELEDEEATIALSGLTRALLIRVLLATGSKPLAELRTELAEAAAEYDDLGADAWAAAAERYGDPLNPVLEWLTGYGMVEVEHDQVRLTSLGMEGLVHLVDDADIELDARPAIDAMTALDLLSFSAELPEEEADAEFAAWMELRAPAQAAKELLEAAAEDDADALIRVQAASMVGSLGEEAVPAWKDALDEPSLRPYAATHLAQLGVDDAPSPTQADTHWLILDMLTISAGLGRPEFVSSLDDIGDLVNLLDVIWKVPHPHLEELLEAIGKAHPDKQVGKAAKRALFKARSNHN
;
A
#
# COMPACT_ATOMS: atom_id res chain seq x y z
N MET A 1 33.88 -13.37 -23.03
CA MET A 1 33.79 -12.01 -22.43
C MET A 1 33.88 -12.14 -20.92
N THR A 2 33.16 -13.11 -20.34
CA THR A 2 33.12 -13.53 -18.94
C THR A 2 34.50 -13.65 -18.27
N ASP A 3 35.45 -14.44 -18.79
CA ASP A 3 36.79 -14.59 -18.19
C ASP A 3 37.59 -13.27 -18.03
N ARG A 4 37.35 -12.29 -18.92
CA ARG A 4 38.01 -10.97 -18.86
C ARG A 4 37.34 -10.05 -17.83
N ILE A 5 36.02 -10.16 -17.68
CA ILE A 5 35.23 -9.41 -16.69
C ILE A 5 35.58 -9.91 -15.29
N GLU A 6 35.59 -11.23 -15.07
CA GLU A 6 35.95 -11.84 -13.78
C GLU A 6 37.38 -11.48 -13.35
N ALA A 7 38.34 -11.51 -14.28
CA ALA A 7 39.71 -11.12 -13.99
C ALA A 7 39.85 -9.64 -13.60
N ALA A 8 39.15 -8.74 -14.29
CA ALA A 8 39.13 -7.31 -13.98
C ALA A 8 38.41 -7.02 -12.65
N ALA A 9 37.29 -7.69 -12.38
CA ALA A 9 36.57 -7.58 -11.12
C ALA A 9 37.39 -8.08 -9.92
N ALA A 10 38.13 -9.19 -10.09
CA ALA A 10 39.05 -9.70 -9.07
C ALA A 10 40.21 -8.74 -8.78
N GLU A 11 40.73 -8.05 -9.80
CA GLU A 11 41.77 -7.01 -9.67
C GLU A 11 41.25 -5.77 -8.91
N LEU A 12 40.01 -5.34 -9.18
CA LEU A 12 39.39 -4.15 -8.60
C LEU A 12 38.87 -4.34 -7.18
N ARG A 13 38.48 -5.57 -6.81
CA ARG A 13 37.81 -5.87 -5.52
C ARG A 13 38.54 -5.31 -4.29
N PRO A 14 39.87 -5.46 -4.12
CA PRO A 14 40.56 -4.89 -2.96
C PRO A 14 40.55 -3.35 -2.95
N LEU A 15 40.58 -2.72 -4.12
CA LEU A 15 40.56 -1.26 -4.27
C LEU A 15 39.18 -0.69 -3.94
N LEU A 16 38.12 -1.32 -4.46
CA LEU A 16 36.73 -0.92 -4.19
C LEU A 16 36.34 -1.13 -2.73
N GLN A 17 36.79 -2.22 -2.08
CA GLN A 17 36.59 -2.41 -0.64
C GLN A 17 37.22 -1.29 0.20
N ASN A 18 38.42 -0.86 -0.16
CA ASN A 18 39.08 0.27 0.53
C ASN A 18 38.35 1.59 0.26
N PHE A 19 37.84 1.78 -0.97
CA PHE A 19 37.04 2.95 -1.31
C PHE A 19 35.75 3.02 -0.49
N ILE A 20 34.98 1.92 -0.39
CA ILE A 20 33.73 1.87 0.38
C ILE A 20 33.96 2.24 1.84
N LEU A 21 35.06 1.76 2.45
CA LEU A 21 35.41 2.13 3.82
C LEU A 21 35.81 3.60 3.94
N TRP A 22 36.57 4.13 2.97
CA TRP A 22 36.96 5.54 2.94
C TRP A 22 35.74 6.48 2.73
N ALA A 23 34.80 6.09 1.85
CA ALA A 23 33.63 6.89 1.50
C ALA A 23 32.71 7.11 2.69
N ARG A 24 32.53 6.11 3.56
CA ARG A 24 31.74 6.23 4.80
C ARG A 24 32.19 7.38 5.71
N GLU A 25 33.49 7.66 5.75
CA GLU A 25 34.07 8.70 6.61
C GLU A 25 34.23 10.05 5.88
N ASN A 26 34.41 10.04 4.56
CA ASN A 26 34.84 11.22 3.79
C ASN A 26 33.81 11.72 2.77
N ALA A 27 32.79 10.92 2.44
CA ALA A 27 31.72 11.25 1.49
C ALA A 27 30.38 10.56 1.89
N PRO A 28 29.80 10.86 3.07
CA PRO A 28 28.64 10.13 3.60
C PRO A 28 27.33 10.32 2.80
N GLY A 29 27.27 11.32 1.90
CA GLY A 29 26.12 11.56 1.02
C GLY A 29 26.27 10.98 -0.38
N SER A 30 27.22 10.07 -0.60
CA SER A 30 27.46 9.40 -1.87
C SER A 30 27.23 7.89 -1.73
N ASP A 31 26.52 7.29 -2.67
CA ASP A 31 26.40 5.83 -2.75
C ASP A 31 27.67 5.22 -3.35
N ALA A 32 28.51 4.66 -2.50
CA ALA A 32 29.77 4.06 -2.90
C ALA A 32 29.61 2.76 -3.71
N ASN A 33 28.43 2.13 -3.72
CA ASN A 33 28.20 0.87 -4.44
C ASN A 33 28.11 1.09 -5.95
N LEU A 34 27.65 2.27 -6.38
CA LEU A 34 27.48 2.62 -7.80
C LEU A 34 28.81 2.65 -8.58
N VAL A 35 29.93 2.89 -7.91
CA VAL A 35 31.26 3.00 -8.55
C VAL A 35 31.77 1.68 -9.13
N GLY A 36 31.28 0.55 -8.64
CA GLY A 36 31.77 -0.77 -9.04
C GLY A 36 31.70 -1.00 -10.56
N SER A 37 30.57 -0.65 -11.17
CA SER A 37 30.34 -0.76 -12.62
C SER A 37 31.24 0.21 -13.40
N VAL A 38 31.34 1.46 -12.96
CA VAL A 38 32.19 2.50 -13.59
C VAL A 38 33.66 2.08 -13.60
N ALA A 39 34.20 1.65 -12.46
CA ALA A 39 35.60 1.25 -12.34
C ALA A 39 35.90 -0.02 -13.16
N LEU A 40 34.96 -0.97 -13.20
CA LEU A 40 35.06 -2.18 -14.01
C LEU A 40 35.10 -1.84 -15.50
N TRP A 41 34.16 -1.05 -15.98
CA TRP A 41 34.08 -0.69 -17.39
C TRP A 41 35.24 0.20 -17.82
N HIS A 42 35.67 1.15 -16.99
CA HIS A 42 36.91 1.91 -17.21
C HIS A 42 38.11 0.99 -17.46
N ARG A 43 38.30 -0.02 -16.60
CA ARG A 43 39.38 -1.00 -16.71
C ARG A 43 39.27 -1.90 -17.95
N LEU A 44 38.07 -2.09 -18.50
CA LEU A 44 37.82 -2.94 -19.65
C LEU A 44 37.94 -2.22 -20.99
N ILE A 45 37.54 -0.94 -21.05
CA ILE A 45 37.36 -0.21 -22.33
C ILE A 45 38.22 1.05 -22.45
N ALA A 46 38.61 1.69 -21.34
CA ALA A 46 39.27 2.99 -21.36
C ALA A 46 40.76 2.92 -20.97
N SER A 47 41.11 2.10 -19.97
CA SER A 47 42.48 1.97 -19.46
C SER A 47 42.84 0.53 -19.10
N ASP A 48 44.08 0.14 -19.35
CA ASP A 48 44.66 -1.13 -18.90
C ASP A 48 45.17 -1.10 -17.44
N ASP A 49 45.08 0.07 -16.80
CA ASP A 49 45.55 0.38 -15.46
C ASP A 49 44.40 1.04 -14.66
N VAL A 50 43.98 0.38 -13.59
CA VAL A 50 42.86 0.78 -12.71
C VAL A 50 43.03 2.18 -12.11
N GLY A 51 44.27 2.63 -11.95
CA GLY A 51 44.58 3.94 -11.39
C GLY A 51 44.89 5.02 -12.42
N ARG A 52 44.88 4.69 -13.72
CA ARG A 52 45.14 5.67 -14.79
C ARG A 52 43.85 6.24 -15.37
N TRP A 53 43.56 7.49 -15.04
CA TRP A 53 42.35 8.20 -15.47
C TRP A 53 42.68 9.44 -16.29
N LYS A 54 42.12 9.55 -17.49
CA LYS A 54 42.16 10.75 -18.33
C LYS A 54 40.76 11.34 -18.45
N GLN A 55 40.67 12.64 -18.76
CA GLN A 55 39.39 13.32 -18.99
C GLN A 55 38.50 12.60 -20.01
N ALA A 56 39.08 12.18 -21.15
CA ALA A 56 38.35 11.47 -22.20
C ALA A 56 37.78 10.12 -21.74
N ASP A 57 38.35 9.52 -20.69
CA ASP A 57 37.88 8.23 -20.17
C ASP A 57 36.53 8.40 -19.47
N LEU A 58 36.29 9.55 -18.79
CA LEU A 58 35.04 9.82 -18.08
C LEU A 58 33.85 9.82 -19.02
N ARG A 59 33.95 10.54 -20.14
CA ARG A 59 32.90 10.53 -21.17
C ARG A 59 32.68 9.13 -21.74
N THR A 60 33.76 8.41 -22.04
CA THR A 60 33.69 7.05 -22.62
C THR A 60 32.99 6.07 -21.68
N VAL A 61 33.20 6.20 -20.39
CA VAL A 61 32.60 5.30 -19.40
C VAL A 61 31.18 5.75 -19.07
N LEU A 62 31.00 7.03 -18.73
CA LEU A 62 29.72 7.54 -18.24
C LEU A 62 28.67 7.71 -19.35
N LEU A 63 28.99 8.31 -20.48
CA LEU A 63 28.00 8.55 -21.54
C LEU A 63 27.96 7.45 -22.59
N ASP A 64 29.11 6.87 -22.96
CA ASP A 64 29.13 5.87 -24.04
C ASP A 64 28.87 4.44 -23.54
N ARG A 65 29.07 4.15 -22.24
CA ARG A 65 28.96 2.78 -21.71
C ARG A 65 27.92 2.57 -20.62
N MET A 66 27.84 3.42 -19.59
CA MET A 66 26.88 3.22 -18.50
C MET A 66 25.43 3.09 -18.98
N PRO A 67 24.95 3.88 -19.97
CA PRO A 67 23.58 3.72 -20.50
C PRO A 67 23.26 2.32 -21.05
N GLN A 68 24.26 1.49 -21.33
CA GLN A 68 24.05 0.15 -21.91
C GLN A 68 24.16 -0.98 -20.89
N VAL A 69 24.55 -0.69 -19.64
CA VAL A 69 24.96 -1.71 -18.65
C VAL A 69 24.54 -1.40 -17.23
N VAL A 70 23.91 -0.25 -17.00
CA VAL A 70 23.34 0.10 -15.72
C VAL A 70 22.10 -0.78 -15.50
N GLU A 71 21.96 -1.30 -14.29
CA GLU A 71 20.82 -2.15 -13.91
C GLU A 71 19.66 -1.31 -13.35
N ASP A 72 19.98 -0.17 -12.74
CA ASP A 72 19.05 0.76 -12.09
C ASP A 72 19.40 2.19 -12.57
N PRO A 73 18.75 2.67 -13.65
CA PRO A 73 18.99 4.00 -14.21
C PRO A 73 18.64 5.13 -13.23
N ASP A 74 17.58 4.99 -12.42
CA ASP A 74 17.15 5.99 -11.44
C ASP A 74 18.20 6.21 -10.35
N ALA A 75 18.66 5.14 -9.71
CA ALA A 75 19.71 5.23 -8.69
C ALA A 75 21.03 5.77 -9.29
N ALA A 76 21.29 5.50 -10.57
CA ALA A 76 22.44 6.04 -11.27
C ALA A 76 22.30 7.54 -11.55
N ALA A 77 21.13 8.02 -11.99
CA ALA A 77 20.85 9.44 -12.23
C ALA A 77 21.12 10.27 -10.95
N ASP A 78 20.62 9.79 -9.81
CA ASP A 78 20.75 10.47 -8.52
C ASP A 78 22.16 10.39 -7.91
N GLY A 79 22.80 9.23 -8.02
CA GLY A 79 23.94 8.89 -7.16
C GLY A 79 25.29 8.74 -7.86
N MET A 80 25.33 8.45 -9.16
CA MET A 80 26.55 7.97 -9.83
C MET A 80 27.64 9.03 -9.93
N VAL A 81 27.28 10.26 -10.32
CA VAL A 81 28.26 11.36 -10.48
C VAL A 81 28.91 11.75 -9.14
N PRO A 82 28.16 11.95 -8.05
CA PRO A 82 28.73 12.09 -6.71
C PRO A 82 29.65 10.92 -6.31
N ALA A 83 29.28 9.68 -6.65
CA ALA A 83 30.06 8.50 -6.34
C ALA A 83 31.39 8.43 -7.09
N VAL A 84 31.39 8.74 -8.38
CA VAL A 84 32.63 8.82 -9.18
C VAL A 84 33.53 9.96 -8.70
N ARG A 85 32.96 11.10 -8.29
CA ARG A 85 33.71 12.20 -7.67
C ARG A 85 34.43 11.75 -6.40
N ALA A 86 33.72 11.05 -5.52
CA ALA A 86 34.27 10.50 -4.30
C ALA A 86 35.40 9.49 -4.62
N TYR A 87 35.19 8.64 -5.62
CA TYR A 87 36.18 7.64 -6.03
C TYR A 87 37.47 8.25 -6.60
N LEU A 88 37.37 9.25 -7.47
CA LEU A 88 38.55 9.95 -8.01
C LEU A 88 39.33 10.68 -6.91
N THR A 89 38.61 11.27 -5.97
CA THR A 89 39.21 11.91 -4.79
C THR A 89 39.96 10.88 -3.95
N PHE A 90 39.33 9.74 -3.66
CA PHE A 90 39.96 8.61 -2.98
C PHE A 90 41.23 8.15 -3.69
N LEU A 91 41.19 7.95 -5.02
CA LEU A 91 42.37 7.53 -5.79
C LEU A 91 43.52 8.54 -5.67
N SER A 92 43.23 9.84 -5.68
CA SER A 92 44.24 10.88 -5.52
C SER A 92 44.82 10.91 -4.11
N GLU A 93 43.98 10.90 -3.07
CA GLU A 93 44.42 11.01 -1.68
C GLU A 93 45.17 9.77 -1.18
N SER A 94 44.75 8.59 -1.65
CA SER A 94 45.40 7.32 -1.34
C SER A 94 46.62 7.02 -2.21
N ASN A 95 47.03 7.93 -3.10
CA ASN A 95 48.12 7.75 -4.08
C ASN A 95 47.94 6.56 -5.05
N HIS A 96 46.69 6.19 -5.35
CA HIS A 96 46.36 5.19 -6.37
C HIS A 96 46.17 5.79 -7.77
N LEU A 97 46.09 7.12 -7.90
CA LEU A 97 46.09 7.80 -9.20
C LEU A 97 47.50 7.71 -9.84
N THR A 98 47.65 6.88 -10.87
CA THR A 98 48.97 6.52 -11.40
C THR A 98 49.57 7.57 -12.33
N LYS A 99 50.87 7.46 -12.60
CA LYS A 99 51.58 8.37 -13.49
C LYS A 99 51.03 8.27 -14.91
N GLY A 100 50.54 9.40 -15.43
CA GLY A 100 49.92 9.48 -16.75
C GLY A 100 48.42 9.76 -16.71
N SER A 101 47.82 9.79 -15.51
CA SER A 101 46.49 10.37 -15.27
C SER A 101 46.48 11.89 -15.47
N ALA A 102 45.31 12.43 -15.78
CA ALA A 102 45.03 13.85 -15.61
C ALA A 102 45.08 14.23 -14.13
N SER A 103 45.19 15.53 -13.82
CA SER A 103 45.12 15.98 -12.43
C SER A 103 43.71 15.74 -11.86
N LEU A 104 43.58 15.60 -10.54
CA LEU A 104 42.26 15.46 -9.91
C LEU A 104 41.35 16.63 -10.30
N ASP A 105 41.85 17.87 -10.20
CA ASP A 105 41.10 19.07 -10.58
C ASP A 105 40.59 19.00 -12.03
N ASP A 106 41.43 18.53 -12.96
CA ASP A 106 41.07 18.37 -14.37
C ASP A 106 40.00 17.29 -14.59
N LEU A 107 40.02 16.21 -13.80
CA LEU A 107 39.04 15.13 -13.87
C LEU A 107 37.69 15.57 -13.27
N LEU A 108 37.73 16.28 -12.14
CA LEU A 108 36.52 16.80 -11.49
C LEU A 108 35.82 17.86 -12.35
N VAL A 109 36.57 18.76 -13.00
CA VAL A 109 36.02 19.73 -13.94
C VAL A 109 35.37 19.06 -15.15
N GLU A 110 35.92 17.94 -15.61
CA GLU A 110 35.30 17.20 -16.70
C GLU A 110 34.06 16.43 -16.24
N LEU A 111 34.08 15.87 -15.03
CA LEU A 111 32.92 15.23 -14.42
C LEU A 111 31.75 16.21 -14.23
N ASP A 112 32.01 17.43 -13.74
CA ASP A 112 31.01 18.51 -13.62
C ASP A 112 30.36 18.87 -14.96
N ARG A 113 31.09 18.72 -16.08
CA ARG A 113 30.56 19.02 -17.42
C ARG A 113 29.69 17.92 -17.98
N LEU A 114 29.90 16.68 -17.52
CA LEU A 114 29.19 15.51 -17.99
C LEU A 114 27.97 15.20 -17.13
N GLU A 115 27.77 15.91 -16.01
CA GLU A 115 26.71 15.63 -15.04
C GLU A 115 25.32 15.75 -15.67
N ASP A 116 24.97 16.91 -16.24
CA ASP A 116 23.68 17.13 -16.90
C ASP A 116 23.48 16.13 -18.06
N ASP A 117 24.46 15.97 -18.96
CA ASP A 117 24.40 15.02 -20.08
C ASP A 117 24.22 13.55 -19.62
N PHE A 118 24.72 13.21 -18.42
CA PHE A 118 24.64 11.86 -17.87
C PHE A 118 23.29 11.61 -17.21
N VAL A 119 22.77 12.59 -16.47
CA VAL A 119 21.42 12.56 -15.88
C VAL A 119 20.39 12.45 -17.00
N ASP A 120 20.47 13.33 -18.01
CA ASP A 120 19.57 13.28 -19.19
C ASP A 120 19.60 11.88 -19.85
N ALA A 121 20.78 11.27 -19.97
CA ALA A 121 20.92 9.95 -20.58
C ALA A 121 20.41 8.79 -19.70
N MET A 122 20.34 8.95 -18.37
CA MET A 122 19.70 7.97 -17.49
C MET A 122 18.18 8.20 -17.47
N GLU A 123 17.71 9.44 -17.41
CA GLU A 123 16.29 9.80 -17.50
C GLU A 123 15.67 9.32 -18.82
N ASP A 124 16.37 9.47 -19.94
CA ASP A 124 15.95 8.93 -21.24
C ASP A 124 15.77 7.40 -21.21
N LEU A 125 16.58 6.68 -20.42
CA LEU A 125 16.45 5.23 -20.26
C LEU A 125 15.30 4.82 -19.34
N VAL A 126 15.01 5.62 -18.32
CA VAL A 126 13.83 5.42 -17.47
C VAL A 126 12.58 5.57 -18.32
N VAL A 127 12.48 6.64 -19.11
CA VAL A 127 11.36 6.85 -20.04
C VAL A 127 11.27 5.72 -21.08
N GLU A 128 12.40 5.25 -21.63
CA GLU A 128 12.37 4.09 -22.52
C GLU A 128 11.93 2.81 -21.79
N GLN A 129 12.35 2.57 -20.54
CA GLN A 129 11.88 1.44 -19.73
C GLN A 129 10.38 1.51 -19.47
N ASP A 130 9.88 2.68 -19.06
CA ASP A 130 8.46 2.95 -18.85
C ASP A 130 7.67 2.74 -20.17
N GLU A 131 8.18 3.20 -21.32
CA GLU A 131 7.53 3.00 -22.63
C GLU A 131 7.53 1.53 -23.11
N TYR A 132 8.49 0.70 -22.67
CA TYR A 132 8.48 -0.75 -22.96
C TYR A 132 7.67 -1.54 -21.93
N GLU A 133 7.54 -1.06 -20.69
CA GLU A 133 6.59 -1.59 -19.70
C GLU A 133 5.15 -1.30 -20.14
N ASP A 134 4.86 -0.11 -20.69
CA ASP A 134 3.57 0.27 -21.27
C ASP A 134 3.18 -0.56 -22.54
N GLU A 135 4.14 -1.11 -23.30
CA GLU A 135 3.83 -1.97 -24.48
C GLU A 135 3.67 -3.46 -24.12
N ASP A 136 4.18 -3.91 -22.97
CA ASP A 136 3.93 -5.26 -22.43
C ASP A 136 2.79 -5.26 -21.38
N GLU A 137 2.34 -4.09 -20.90
CA GLU A 137 1.06 -3.84 -20.24
C GLU A 137 -0.08 -3.60 -21.27
N GLU A 138 -0.30 -4.56 -22.17
CA GLU A 138 -1.71 -4.93 -22.36
C GLU A 138 -2.10 -5.52 -20.99
N GLU A 139 -2.63 -4.70 -20.07
CA GLU A 139 -3.41 -5.16 -18.92
C GLU A 139 -4.18 -6.37 -19.41
N SER A 140 -3.90 -7.54 -18.86
CA SER A 140 -4.47 -8.78 -19.31
C SER A 140 -5.99 -8.68 -19.12
N GLU A 141 -6.71 -8.15 -20.11
CA GLU A 141 -8.16 -8.18 -20.24
C GLU A 141 -8.48 -9.66 -20.08
N GLY A 142 -8.92 -10.06 -18.90
CA GLY A 142 -9.16 -11.44 -18.50
C GLY A 142 -10.60 -11.54 -18.02
N LEU A 143 -11.15 -12.74 -17.88
CA LEU A 143 -12.52 -12.86 -17.33
C LEU A 143 -12.67 -12.21 -15.96
N GLY A 144 -11.56 -12.14 -15.21
CA GLY A 144 -11.44 -11.60 -13.87
C GLY A 144 -11.16 -10.11 -13.77
N ASP A 145 -11.14 -9.39 -14.89
CA ASP A 145 -10.88 -7.96 -14.91
C ASP A 145 -12.06 -7.17 -14.27
N PHE A 146 -11.71 -6.27 -13.35
CA PHE A 146 -12.65 -5.42 -12.63
C PHE A 146 -13.01 -4.15 -13.42
N GLU A 147 -12.12 -3.67 -14.28
CA GLU A 147 -12.26 -2.37 -14.97
C GLU A 147 -13.55 -2.25 -15.80
N PRO A 148 -14.01 -3.29 -16.52
CA PRO A 148 -15.28 -3.24 -17.23
C PRO A 148 -16.51 -3.03 -16.32
N PHE A 149 -16.34 -3.19 -15.01
CA PHE A 149 -17.37 -3.06 -13.98
C PHE A 149 -17.17 -1.85 -13.06
N ALA A 150 -16.15 -1.00 -13.29
CA ALA A 150 -15.79 0.11 -12.41
C ALA A 150 -16.98 1.01 -12.06
N ASP A 151 -17.74 1.46 -13.06
CA ASP A 151 -18.96 2.28 -12.85
C ASP A 151 -20.01 1.55 -11.98
N GLU A 152 -20.24 0.25 -12.21
CA GLU A 152 -21.22 -0.53 -11.45
C GLU A 152 -20.76 -0.82 -10.02
N LEU A 153 -19.45 -0.99 -9.82
CA LEU A 153 -18.80 -1.21 -8.52
C LEU A 153 -18.85 0.07 -7.68
N SER A 154 -18.50 1.22 -8.23
CA SER A 154 -18.57 2.51 -7.53
C SER A 154 -20.01 2.94 -7.21
N ASP A 155 -21.00 2.45 -7.96
CA ASP A 155 -22.43 2.66 -7.69
C ASP A 155 -23.01 1.72 -6.61
N LEU A 156 -22.22 0.79 -6.05
CA LEU A 156 -22.69 -0.13 -5.01
C LEU A 156 -23.07 0.61 -3.72
N PRO A 157 -24.08 0.11 -2.98
CA PRO A 157 -24.34 0.60 -1.63
C PRO A 157 -23.13 0.38 -0.71
N THR A 158 -22.96 1.26 0.28
CA THR A 158 -21.89 1.18 1.29
C THR A 158 -21.71 -0.24 1.83
N ILE A 159 -20.52 -0.80 1.61
CA ILE A 159 -20.10 -2.09 2.12
C ILE A 159 -19.78 -1.95 3.61
N ARG A 160 -20.28 -2.88 4.43
CA ARG A 160 -20.11 -2.86 5.89
C ARG A 160 -19.12 -3.93 6.34
N LEU A 161 -17.89 -3.52 6.60
CA LEU A 161 -16.80 -4.39 7.03
C LEU A 161 -16.96 -4.81 8.50
N ARG A 162 -16.62 -6.07 8.79
CA ARG A 162 -16.66 -6.60 10.16
C ARG A 162 -15.35 -6.27 10.89
N PRO A 163 -15.35 -6.16 12.23
CA PRO A 163 -14.13 -5.87 12.97
C PRO A 163 -13.06 -6.95 12.75
N ASP A 164 -11.79 -6.54 12.82
CA ASP A 164 -10.61 -7.38 12.64
C ASP A 164 -10.65 -8.65 13.50
N ALA A 165 -11.09 -8.55 14.75
CA ALA A 165 -11.23 -9.72 15.63
C ALA A 165 -12.22 -10.78 15.09
N GLU A 166 -13.29 -10.36 14.41
CA GLU A 166 -14.22 -11.29 13.75
C GLU A 166 -13.61 -11.87 12.46
N LEU A 167 -12.94 -11.04 11.67
CA LEU A 167 -12.25 -11.44 10.45
C LEU A 167 -11.12 -12.44 10.76
N ALA A 168 -10.26 -12.14 11.73
CA ALA A 168 -9.20 -13.02 12.21
C ALA A 168 -9.77 -14.35 12.74
N ALA A 169 -10.92 -14.32 13.43
CA ALA A 169 -11.58 -15.55 13.87
C ALA A 169 -12.18 -16.36 12.70
N ALA A 170 -12.51 -15.74 11.57
CA ALA A 170 -12.90 -16.42 10.33
C ALA A 170 -11.68 -16.97 9.60
N THR A 171 -10.61 -16.19 9.48
CA THR A 171 -9.32 -16.55 8.89
C THR A 171 -8.73 -17.82 9.50
N ARG A 172 -8.75 -17.96 10.84
CA ARG A 172 -8.26 -19.18 11.51
C ARG A 172 -9.09 -20.46 11.20
N LYS A 173 -10.23 -20.33 10.53
CA LYS A 173 -11.07 -21.45 10.08
C LYS A 173 -10.85 -21.81 8.60
N THR A 174 -10.03 -21.06 7.87
CA THR A 174 -9.73 -21.35 6.47
C THR A 174 -8.98 -22.67 6.35
N THR A 175 -9.52 -23.54 5.50
CA THR A 175 -9.00 -24.90 5.38
C THR A 175 -7.81 -24.97 4.43
N LEU A 176 -7.73 -24.05 3.45
CA LEU A 176 -6.60 -23.97 2.52
C LEU A 176 -5.33 -23.50 3.19
N ILE A 177 -5.36 -22.47 4.05
CA ILE A 177 -4.17 -22.03 4.80
C ILE A 177 -3.70 -23.15 5.74
N THR A 178 -4.63 -23.87 6.38
CA THR A 178 -4.28 -25.05 7.19
C THR A 178 -3.59 -26.15 6.35
N LYS A 179 -4.07 -26.40 5.13
CA LYS A 179 -3.44 -27.35 4.20
C LYS A 179 -2.06 -26.87 3.74
N ALA A 180 -1.91 -25.60 3.39
CA ALA A 180 -0.63 -25.00 3.01
C ALA A 180 0.39 -25.14 4.16
N ARG A 181 -0.04 -24.87 5.40
CA ARG A 181 0.78 -25.12 6.59
C ARG A 181 1.15 -26.58 6.75
N ASP A 182 0.20 -27.50 6.62
CA ASP A 182 0.48 -28.94 6.78
C ASP A 182 1.45 -29.46 5.70
N LEU A 183 1.36 -28.91 4.48
CA LEU A 183 2.33 -29.16 3.41
C LEU A 183 3.72 -28.66 3.82
N ALA A 184 3.81 -27.41 4.27
CA ALA A 184 5.07 -26.79 4.66
C ALA A 184 5.74 -27.53 5.82
N VAL A 185 4.99 -27.90 6.87
CA VAL A 185 5.49 -28.74 7.97
C VAL A 185 5.96 -30.11 7.46
N TRP A 186 5.28 -30.69 6.48
CA TRP A 186 5.74 -31.93 5.84
C TRP A 186 7.03 -31.71 5.04
N VAL A 187 7.20 -30.59 4.33
CA VAL A 187 8.42 -30.20 3.59
C VAL A 187 9.62 -30.07 4.54
N GLY A 188 9.42 -29.45 5.71
CA GLY A 188 10.47 -29.27 6.70
C GLY A 188 11.58 -28.32 6.20
N SER A 189 12.75 -28.36 6.83
CA SER A 189 13.72 -27.25 6.76
C SER A 189 14.78 -27.31 5.65
N GLU A 190 14.86 -28.39 4.86
CA GLU A 190 15.91 -28.56 3.82
C GLU A 190 15.46 -29.56 2.74
N ARG A 191 14.23 -29.45 2.19
CA ARG A 191 13.75 -30.40 1.19
C ARG A 191 14.45 -30.17 -0.14
N ARG A 192 15.12 -31.19 -0.67
CA ARG A 192 15.64 -31.16 -2.03
C ARG A 192 14.50 -31.30 -3.04
N VAL A 193 14.51 -30.45 -4.06
CA VAL A 193 13.58 -30.51 -5.19
C VAL A 193 14.32 -30.84 -6.49
N GLY A 194 13.64 -31.52 -7.43
CA GLY A 194 14.22 -31.92 -8.71
C GLY A 194 13.99 -30.90 -9.84
N GLU A 195 14.89 -30.88 -10.83
CA GLU A 195 14.83 -29.97 -11.99
C GLU A 195 13.60 -30.19 -12.92
N THR A 196 13.07 -31.42 -12.98
CA THR A 196 11.96 -31.78 -13.88
C THR A 196 10.66 -32.08 -13.14
N SER A 197 10.76 -32.50 -11.89
CA SER A 197 9.62 -32.71 -11.00
C SER A 197 10.10 -32.31 -9.61
N LEU A 198 9.38 -31.38 -8.98
CA LEU A 198 9.76 -30.86 -7.66
C LEU A 198 9.89 -32.01 -6.64
N LEU A 199 8.99 -32.99 -6.72
CA LEU A 199 8.93 -34.15 -5.83
C LEU A 199 8.98 -35.46 -6.62
N SER A 200 9.50 -36.53 -6.02
CA SER A 200 9.37 -37.89 -6.56
C SER A 200 7.96 -38.45 -6.36
N ASP A 201 7.58 -39.48 -7.14
CA ASP A 201 6.25 -40.11 -7.00
C ASP A 201 5.94 -40.59 -5.57
N ALA A 202 6.96 -41.06 -4.84
CA ALA A 202 6.81 -41.46 -3.45
C ALA A 202 6.51 -40.27 -2.54
N GLU A 203 7.24 -39.16 -2.72
CA GLU A 203 7.04 -37.92 -1.97
C GLU A 203 5.69 -37.27 -2.31
N ILE A 204 5.25 -37.32 -3.56
CA ILE A 204 3.90 -36.88 -3.95
C ILE A 204 2.85 -37.70 -3.18
N GLY A 205 3.00 -39.03 -3.11
CA GLY A 205 2.09 -39.87 -2.33
C GLY A 205 2.06 -39.54 -0.83
N GLU A 206 3.20 -39.17 -0.27
CA GLU A 206 3.31 -38.71 1.13
C GLU A 206 2.65 -37.34 1.33
N ALA A 207 2.88 -36.38 0.43
CA ALA A 207 2.28 -35.05 0.46
C ALA A 207 0.75 -35.12 0.33
N LEU A 208 0.22 -35.90 -0.63
CA LEU A 208 -1.23 -36.13 -0.77
C LEU A 208 -1.83 -36.70 0.52
N THR A 209 -1.12 -37.61 1.18
CA THR A 209 -1.54 -38.18 2.46
C THR A 209 -1.55 -37.12 3.57
N ALA A 210 -0.53 -36.26 3.64
CA ALA A 210 -0.45 -35.16 4.60
C ALA A 210 -1.62 -34.17 4.42
N LEU A 211 -2.00 -33.89 3.17
CA LEU A 211 -3.08 -32.96 2.83
C LEU A 211 -4.49 -33.56 2.84
N GLY A 212 -4.59 -34.88 3.03
CA GLY A 212 -5.86 -35.61 2.91
C GLY A 212 -6.46 -35.56 1.50
N LEU A 213 -5.65 -35.39 0.47
CA LEU A 213 -6.07 -35.40 -0.93
C LEU A 213 -6.16 -36.83 -1.47
N ALA A 214 -7.10 -37.07 -2.37
CA ALA A 214 -7.23 -38.36 -3.02
C ALA A 214 -6.09 -38.57 -4.03
N ALA A 215 -5.50 -39.78 -4.03
CA ALA A 215 -4.56 -40.15 -5.07
C ALA A 215 -5.28 -40.31 -6.42
N PRO A 216 -4.72 -39.80 -7.53
CA PRO A 216 -5.33 -39.95 -8.84
C PRO A 216 -5.35 -41.43 -9.26
N GLU A 217 -6.35 -41.79 -10.07
CA GLU A 217 -6.39 -43.11 -10.69
C GLU A 217 -5.19 -43.29 -11.65
N PRO A 218 -4.59 -44.49 -11.75
CA PRO A 218 -3.46 -44.72 -12.65
C PRO A 218 -3.83 -44.40 -14.11
N GLY A 219 -3.03 -43.55 -14.76
CA GLY A 219 -3.23 -43.10 -16.13
C GLY A 219 -1.94 -43.06 -16.96
N ASP A 220 -2.02 -42.45 -18.14
CA ASP A 220 -0.89 -42.32 -19.07
C ASP A 220 0.03 -41.11 -18.76
N LYS A 221 -0.44 -40.15 -17.94
CA LYS A 221 0.31 -38.97 -17.48
C LYS A 221 1.23 -39.32 -16.31
N SER A 222 2.24 -38.47 -16.07
CA SER A 222 3.05 -38.61 -14.87
C SER A 222 2.20 -38.34 -13.62
N LEU A 223 2.64 -38.84 -12.45
CA LEU A 223 1.91 -38.57 -11.21
C LEU A 223 1.90 -37.07 -10.89
N ALA A 224 3.01 -36.37 -11.15
CA ALA A 224 3.12 -34.92 -10.97
C ALA A 224 2.08 -34.15 -11.79
N ASP A 225 1.87 -34.50 -13.05
CA ASP A 225 0.88 -33.84 -13.92
C ASP A 225 -0.58 -34.22 -13.57
N SER A 226 -0.77 -35.21 -12.69
CA SER A 226 -2.08 -35.73 -12.31
C SER A 226 -2.57 -35.19 -10.96
N VAL A 227 -1.82 -34.28 -10.33
CA VAL A 227 -2.11 -33.74 -8.98
C VAL A 227 -2.09 -32.19 -8.93
N PRO A 228 -2.79 -31.48 -9.82
CA PRO A 228 -2.75 -30.00 -9.86
C PRO A 228 -3.12 -29.35 -8.52
N ALA A 229 -4.11 -29.91 -7.80
CA ALA A 229 -4.48 -29.44 -6.47
C ALA A 229 -3.34 -29.49 -5.43
N LEU A 230 -2.36 -30.39 -5.56
CA LEU A 230 -1.17 -30.39 -4.71
C LEU A 230 -0.27 -29.20 -5.03
N TRP A 231 -0.08 -28.90 -6.31
CA TRP A 231 0.77 -27.78 -6.75
C TRP A 231 0.13 -26.43 -6.45
N ASN A 232 -1.18 -26.31 -6.55
CA ASN A 232 -1.89 -25.09 -6.16
C ASN A 232 -1.74 -24.83 -4.65
N ILE A 233 -1.78 -25.88 -3.81
CA ILE A 233 -1.50 -25.73 -2.36
C ILE A 233 -0.02 -25.46 -2.10
N TRP A 234 0.89 -25.99 -2.92
CA TRP A 234 2.32 -25.70 -2.84
C TRP A 234 2.60 -24.22 -3.13
N ASN A 235 2.03 -23.69 -4.21
CA ASN A 235 2.16 -22.28 -4.57
C ASN A 235 1.50 -21.38 -3.53
N LEU A 236 0.30 -21.73 -3.05
CA LEU A 236 -0.32 -21.04 -1.94
C LEU A 236 0.58 -21.02 -0.69
N ALA A 237 1.29 -22.11 -0.38
CA ALA A 237 2.22 -22.12 0.73
C ALA A 237 3.44 -21.21 0.51
N ILE A 238 3.82 -20.93 -0.74
CA ILE A 238 4.83 -19.92 -1.07
C ILE A 238 4.24 -18.52 -0.91
N ASP A 239 3.05 -18.26 -1.44
CA ASP A 239 2.39 -16.94 -1.33
C ASP A 239 2.09 -16.54 0.12
N LEU A 240 1.87 -17.53 1.00
CA LEU A 240 1.71 -17.35 2.45
C LEU A 240 3.04 -17.24 3.21
N ASP A 241 4.18 -17.25 2.53
CA ASP A 241 5.53 -17.33 3.09
C ASP A 241 5.80 -18.54 4.00
N PHE A 242 4.92 -19.55 4.00
CA PHE A 242 5.12 -20.80 4.73
C PHE A 242 6.21 -21.69 4.11
N LEU A 243 6.43 -21.54 2.79
CA LEU A 243 7.50 -22.19 2.04
C LEU A 243 8.37 -21.16 1.36
N GLN A 244 9.68 -21.27 1.58
CA GLN A 244 10.67 -20.39 0.96
C GLN A 244 11.66 -21.21 0.11
N PRO A 245 11.89 -20.84 -1.15
CA PRO A 245 12.95 -21.43 -1.96
C PRO A 245 14.33 -20.97 -1.46
N GLU A 246 15.20 -21.93 -1.19
CA GLU A 246 16.59 -21.72 -0.78
C GLU A 246 17.55 -22.12 -1.91
N GLY A 247 17.92 -21.14 -2.74
CA GLY A 247 18.75 -21.39 -3.92
C GLY A 247 17.98 -22.13 -5.02
N GLU A 248 18.66 -22.96 -5.81
CA GLU A 248 18.08 -23.55 -7.03
C GLU A 248 17.36 -24.91 -6.81
N ASP A 249 17.67 -25.63 -5.73
CA ASP A 249 17.26 -27.04 -5.57
C ASP A 249 16.77 -27.40 -4.16
N THR A 250 16.48 -26.40 -3.33
CA THR A 250 16.07 -26.61 -1.95
C THR A 250 14.89 -25.71 -1.62
N VAL A 251 13.91 -26.26 -0.88
CA VAL A 251 12.77 -25.52 -0.34
C VAL A 251 12.67 -25.83 1.15
N SER A 252 12.39 -24.81 1.93
CA SER A 252 12.34 -24.87 3.39
C SER A 252 11.04 -24.28 3.91
N ALA A 253 10.51 -24.86 4.97
CA ALA A 253 9.43 -24.26 5.72
C ALA A 253 9.96 -23.10 6.57
N ASP A 254 9.20 -22.00 6.60
CA ASP A 254 9.49 -20.89 7.52
C ASP A 254 9.36 -21.35 8.98
N ALA A 255 10.16 -20.74 9.88
CA ALA A 255 10.24 -21.11 11.28
C ALA A 255 8.91 -20.99 12.02
N ASP A 256 8.09 -20.00 11.68
CA ASP A 256 6.86 -19.66 12.39
C ASP A 256 5.63 -20.39 11.78
N THR A 257 5.80 -21.03 10.62
CA THR A 257 4.76 -21.81 9.92
C THR A 257 4.03 -22.79 10.84
N ALA A 258 4.76 -23.47 11.74
CA ALA A 258 4.18 -24.47 12.62
C ALA A 258 3.21 -23.90 13.67
N ASP A 259 3.28 -22.59 13.92
CA ASP A 259 2.46 -21.89 14.90
C ASP A 259 1.08 -21.50 14.35
N TRP A 260 0.83 -21.64 13.04
CA TRP A 260 -0.51 -21.43 12.49
C TRP A 260 -1.56 -22.37 13.13
N PRO A 261 -2.74 -21.86 13.54
CA PRO A 261 -3.16 -20.46 13.43
C PRO A 261 -2.50 -19.54 14.45
N PHE A 262 -2.03 -18.38 13.99
CA PHE A 262 -1.39 -17.36 14.85
C PHE A 262 -2.36 -16.84 15.92
N GLU A 263 -1.84 -16.56 17.12
CA GLU A 263 -2.65 -16.12 18.27
C GLU A 263 -3.07 -14.65 18.16
N GLU A 264 -2.22 -13.80 17.60
CA GLU A 264 -2.52 -12.38 17.38
C GLU A 264 -3.46 -12.23 16.18
N ASP A 265 -4.39 -11.28 16.25
CA ASP A 265 -5.40 -11.08 15.19
C ASP A 265 -4.76 -10.50 13.93
N ASP A 266 -3.86 -9.52 14.10
CA ASP A 266 -3.12 -8.87 13.00
C ASP A 266 -2.27 -9.90 12.24
N ASP A 267 -1.44 -10.70 12.93
CA ASP A 267 -0.63 -11.75 12.28
C ASP A 267 -1.48 -12.76 11.48
N ALA A 268 -2.67 -13.11 11.99
CA ALA A 268 -3.57 -14.02 11.29
C ALA A 268 -4.15 -13.37 10.02
N LEU A 269 -4.52 -12.09 10.09
CA LEU A 269 -5.06 -11.34 8.95
C LEU A 269 -3.98 -11.07 7.90
N ASP A 270 -2.78 -10.65 8.31
CA ASP A 270 -1.64 -10.41 7.43
C ASP A 270 -1.28 -11.65 6.62
N ALA A 271 -1.21 -12.81 7.27
CA ALA A 271 -0.97 -14.08 6.59
C ALA A 271 -2.08 -14.42 5.58
N TRP A 272 -3.35 -14.15 5.91
CA TRP A 272 -4.45 -14.37 4.96
C TRP A 272 -4.45 -13.36 3.82
N MET A 273 -4.03 -12.12 4.06
CA MET A 273 -3.91 -11.09 3.03
C MET A 273 -2.78 -11.40 2.06
N ALA A 274 -1.63 -11.89 2.56
CA ALA A 274 -0.49 -12.28 1.73
C ALA A 274 -0.85 -13.32 0.66
N GLY A 275 -1.73 -14.27 0.99
CA GLY A 275 -2.22 -15.26 0.04
C GLY A 275 -3.42 -14.83 -0.81
N LEU A 276 -3.92 -13.59 -0.71
CA LEU A 276 -5.19 -13.19 -1.32
C LEU A 276 -5.23 -13.40 -2.84
N HIS A 277 -4.15 -13.09 -3.56
CA HIS A 277 -4.09 -13.31 -5.01
C HIS A 277 -4.04 -14.79 -5.43
N SER A 278 -3.79 -15.71 -4.51
CA SER A 278 -3.83 -17.16 -4.79
C SER A 278 -5.24 -17.67 -5.12
N ILE A 279 -6.29 -16.83 -5.00
CA ILE A 279 -7.66 -17.20 -5.40
C ILE A 279 -7.72 -17.67 -6.86
N ASP A 280 -6.83 -17.17 -7.73
CA ASP A 280 -6.80 -17.53 -9.15
C ASP A 280 -6.38 -18.98 -9.39
N TYR A 281 -5.74 -19.64 -8.40
CA TYR A 281 -5.48 -21.09 -8.46
C TYR A 281 -6.75 -21.94 -8.38
N GLY A 282 -7.91 -21.31 -8.14
CA GLY A 282 -9.23 -21.92 -8.27
C GLY A 282 -9.72 -22.06 -9.72
N ASP A 283 -9.05 -21.44 -10.69
CA ASP A 283 -9.47 -21.50 -12.09
C ASP A 283 -9.37 -22.94 -12.66
N PRO A 284 -10.27 -23.31 -13.60
CA PRO A 284 -10.29 -24.67 -14.12
C PRO A 284 -9.06 -25.01 -14.97
N GLU A 285 -8.20 -25.90 -14.48
CA GLU A 285 -7.11 -26.44 -15.29
C GLU A 285 -7.59 -27.56 -16.23
N LEU A 286 -7.30 -27.43 -17.53
CA LEU A 286 -7.71 -28.38 -18.56
C LEU A 286 -6.52 -29.14 -19.15
N GLU A 287 -6.80 -30.17 -19.96
CA GLU A 287 -5.71 -30.89 -20.64
C GLU A 287 -5.09 -30.09 -21.79
N ASP A 288 -5.87 -29.16 -22.34
CA ASP A 288 -5.47 -28.24 -23.39
C ASP A 288 -5.13 -26.89 -22.74
N GLU A 289 -3.92 -26.41 -23.04
CA GLU A 289 -3.37 -25.20 -22.43
C GLU A 289 -4.11 -23.94 -22.92
N GLU A 290 -4.44 -23.88 -24.22
CA GLU A 290 -5.22 -22.77 -24.80
C GLU A 290 -6.63 -22.71 -24.17
N ALA A 291 -7.28 -23.86 -23.97
CA ALA A 291 -8.54 -23.92 -23.25
C ALA A 291 -8.43 -23.53 -21.77
N THR A 292 -7.28 -23.78 -21.12
CA THR A 292 -7.04 -23.33 -19.74
C THR A 292 -6.93 -21.81 -19.69
N ILE A 293 -6.16 -21.23 -20.61
CA ILE A 293 -6.01 -19.77 -20.75
C ILE A 293 -7.36 -19.10 -21.02
N ALA A 294 -8.21 -19.70 -21.86
CA ALA A 294 -9.55 -19.19 -22.17
C ALA A 294 -10.52 -19.14 -20.96
N LEU A 295 -10.19 -19.80 -19.84
CA LEU A 295 -10.94 -19.74 -18.58
C LEU A 295 -10.17 -19.01 -17.46
N SER A 296 -9.03 -18.41 -17.77
CA SER A 296 -8.25 -17.61 -16.82
C SER A 296 -9.07 -16.41 -16.32
N GLY A 297 -9.04 -16.17 -15.01
CA GLY A 297 -9.81 -15.14 -14.32
C GLY A 297 -11.24 -15.55 -13.96
N LEU A 298 -11.67 -16.79 -14.22
CA LEU A 298 -13.04 -17.24 -13.92
C LEU A 298 -13.40 -17.10 -12.43
N THR A 299 -12.42 -17.26 -11.55
CA THR A 299 -12.60 -17.12 -10.10
C THR A 299 -12.96 -15.69 -9.70
N ARG A 300 -12.20 -14.71 -10.17
CA ARG A 300 -12.52 -13.29 -9.97
C ARG A 300 -13.82 -12.90 -10.67
N ALA A 301 -14.06 -13.40 -11.89
CA ALA A 301 -15.31 -13.17 -12.61
C ALA A 301 -16.54 -13.59 -11.79
N LEU A 302 -16.46 -14.73 -11.10
CA LEU A 302 -17.51 -15.18 -10.19
C LEU A 302 -17.68 -14.20 -9.02
N LEU A 303 -16.59 -13.80 -8.37
CA LEU A 303 -16.62 -12.88 -7.22
C LEU A 303 -17.24 -11.53 -7.58
N ILE A 304 -16.86 -10.94 -8.72
CA ILE A 304 -17.44 -9.68 -9.22
C ILE A 304 -18.96 -9.81 -9.34
N ARG A 305 -19.46 -10.91 -9.90
CA ARG A 305 -20.91 -11.10 -10.14
C ARG A 305 -21.67 -11.31 -8.84
N VAL A 306 -21.04 -11.90 -7.83
CA VAL A 306 -21.63 -12.01 -6.48
C VAL A 306 -21.61 -10.65 -5.77
N LEU A 307 -20.54 -9.87 -5.91
CA LEU A 307 -20.42 -8.53 -5.34
C LEU A 307 -21.47 -7.56 -5.93
N LEU A 308 -21.58 -7.51 -7.26
CA LEU A 308 -22.60 -6.73 -7.99
C LEU A 308 -24.03 -7.16 -7.62
N ALA A 309 -24.22 -8.41 -7.20
CA ALA A 309 -25.48 -8.90 -6.65
C ALA A 309 -25.64 -8.63 -5.14
N THR A 310 -24.86 -7.71 -4.57
CA THR A 310 -24.85 -7.33 -3.14
C THR A 310 -24.50 -8.50 -2.20
N GLY A 311 -23.57 -9.36 -2.64
CA GLY A 311 -22.96 -10.42 -1.83
C GLY A 311 -23.67 -11.77 -1.84
N SER A 312 -24.69 -11.98 -2.68
CA SER A 312 -25.35 -13.27 -2.82
C SER A 312 -25.95 -13.46 -4.21
N LYS A 313 -25.65 -14.58 -4.87
CA LYS A 313 -26.20 -14.89 -6.20
C LYS A 313 -26.57 -16.37 -6.38
N PRO A 314 -27.68 -16.70 -7.08
CA PRO A 314 -28.00 -18.08 -7.40
C PRO A 314 -26.94 -18.71 -8.30
N LEU A 315 -26.50 -19.92 -7.94
CA LEU A 315 -25.46 -20.63 -8.67
C LEU A 315 -25.85 -20.96 -10.11
N ALA A 316 -27.15 -21.13 -10.40
CA ALA A 316 -27.63 -21.34 -11.76
C ALA A 316 -27.51 -20.08 -12.65
N GLU A 317 -27.64 -18.89 -12.07
CA GLU A 317 -27.47 -17.62 -12.79
C GLU A 317 -26.00 -17.37 -13.06
N LEU A 318 -25.13 -17.56 -12.05
CA LEU A 318 -23.68 -17.49 -12.20
C LEU A 318 -23.17 -18.40 -13.33
N ARG A 319 -23.63 -19.65 -13.41
CA ARG A 319 -23.24 -20.56 -14.51
C ARG A 319 -23.63 -20.03 -15.89
N THR A 320 -24.78 -19.37 -15.99
CA THR A 320 -25.26 -18.88 -17.29
C THR A 320 -24.44 -17.67 -17.71
N GLU A 321 -24.29 -16.69 -16.82
CA GLU A 321 -23.55 -15.46 -17.10
C GLU A 321 -22.06 -15.71 -17.33
N LEU A 322 -21.42 -16.59 -16.55
CA LEU A 322 -20.01 -16.88 -16.70
C LEU A 322 -19.71 -17.73 -17.95
N ALA A 323 -20.64 -18.60 -18.37
CA ALA A 323 -20.52 -19.31 -19.65
C ALA A 323 -20.63 -18.36 -20.84
N GLU A 324 -21.54 -17.38 -20.74
CA GLU A 324 -21.70 -16.32 -21.75
C GLU A 324 -20.44 -15.43 -21.79
N ALA A 325 -19.95 -15.00 -20.63
CA ALA A 325 -18.72 -14.21 -20.52
C ALA A 325 -17.50 -14.95 -21.10
N ALA A 326 -17.29 -16.23 -20.75
CA ALA A 326 -16.22 -17.04 -21.32
C ALA A 326 -16.30 -17.12 -22.85
N ALA A 327 -17.49 -17.34 -23.41
CA ALA A 327 -17.69 -17.44 -24.84
C ALA A 327 -17.57 -16.10 -25.59
N GLU A 328 -17.78 -14.97 -24.92
CA GLU A 328 -17.59 -13.63 -25.47
C GLU A 328 -16.14 -13.17 -25.40
N TYR A 329 -15.45 -13.57 -24.33
CA TYR A 329 -14.07 -13.21 -24.04
C TYR A 329 -13.08 -13.89 -25.00
N ASP A 330 -13.20 -15.21 -25.19
CA ASP A 330 -12.27 -15.99 -26.00
C ASP A 330 -13.02 -16.90 -27.00
N ASP A 331 -12.51 -17.02 -28.24
CA ASP A 331 -13.08 -17.86 -29.28
C ASP A 331 -13.16 -19.35 -28.87
N LEU A 332 -12.28 -19.82 -27.98
CA LEU A 332 -12.28 -21.14 -27.38
C LEU A 332 -13.11 -21.23 -26.10
N GLY A 333 -13.56 -20.12 -25.51
CA GLY A 333 -14.18 -20.10 -24.18
C GLY A 333 -15.42 -20.99 -24.05
N ALA A 334 -16.24 -21.09 -25.09
CA ALA A 334 -17.38 -22.01 -25.11
C ALA A 334 -16.96 -23.49 -25.11
N ASP A 335 -15.92 -23.84 -25.87
CA ASP A 335 -15.38 -25.19 -25.93
C ASP A 335 -14.62 -25.53 -24.64
N ALA A 336 -13.89 -24.57 -24.08
CA ALA A 336 -13.21 -24.68 -22.79
C ALA A 336 -14.20 -24.89 -21.64
N TRP A 337 -15.29 -24.12 -21.60
CA TRP A 337 -16.38 -24.31 -20.63
C TRP A 337 -16.98 -25.72 -20.71
N ALA A 338 -17.17 -26.25 -21.92
CA ALA A 338 -17.66 -27.60 -22.12
C ALA A 338 -16.65 -28.67 -21.65
N ALA A 339 -15.36 -28.47 -21.91
CA ALA A 339 -14.28 -29.34 -21.44
C ALA A 339 -14.17 -29.32 -19.91
N ALA A 340 -14.30 -28.16 -19.27
CA ALA A 340 -14.37 -28.03 -17.82
C ALA A 340 -15.59 -28.77 -17.25
N ALA A 341 -16.74 -28.70 -17.91
CA ALA A 341 -17.94 -29.44 -17.49
C ALA A 341 -17.76 -30.96 -17.61
N GLU A 342 -17.04 -31.46 -18.63
CA GLU A 342 -16.71 -32.88 -18.76
C GLU A 342 -15.75 -33.34 -17.67
N ARG A 343 -14.73 -32.53 -17.35
CA ARG A 343 -13.69 -32.85 -16.37
C ARG A 343 -14.19 -32.77 -14.93
N TYR A 344 -14.86 -31.67 -14.57
CA TYR A 344 -15.25 -31.34 -13.20
C TYR A 344 -16.72 -31.61 -12.90
N GLY A 345 -17.52 -31.99 -13.90
CA GLY A 345 -18.98 -32.12 -13.83
C GLY A 345 -19.71 -30.78 -13.88
N ASP A 346 -19.09 -29.73 -13.34
CA ASP A 346 -19.51 -28.34 -13.37
C ASP A 346 -18.25 -27.45 -13.42
N PRO A 347 -18.12 -26.53 -14.40
CA PRO A 347 -16.95 -25.66 -14.52
C PRO A 347 -16.65 -24.83 -13.27
N LEU A 348 -17.68 -24.51 -12.46
CA LEU A 348 -17.51 -23.72 -11.25
C LEU A 348 -17.12 -24.53 -10.01
N ASN A 349 -17.06 -25.87 -10.08
CA ASN A 349 -16.65 -26.69 -8.93
C ASN A 349 -15.25 -26.35 -8.40
N PRO A 350 -14.16 -26.32 -9.21
CA PRO A 350 -12.83 -25.98 -8.70
C PRO A 350 -12.79 -24.57 -8.09
N VAL A 351 -13.45 -23.60 -8.74
CA VAL A 351 -13.58 -22.21 -8.27
C VAL A 351 -14.23 -22.16 -6.88
N LEU A 352 -15.39 -22.81 -6.72
CA LEU A 352 -16.14 -22.79 -5.46
C LEU A 352 -15.43 -23.57 -4.36
N GLU A 353 -14.79 -24.69 -4.68
CA GLU A 353 -13.99 -25.46 -3.71
C GLU A 353 -12.81 -24.63 -3.19
N TRP A 354 -12.13 -23.90 -4.08
CA TRP A 354 -11.00 -23.03 -3.72
C TRP A 354 -11.47 -21.84 -2.88
N LEU A 355 -12.44 -21.07 -3.37
CA LEU A 355 -12.97 -19.90 -2.65
C LEU A 355 -13.59 -20.27 -1.29
N THR A 356 -14.30 -21.42 -1.19
CA THR A 356 -14.82 -21.90 0.10
C THR A 356 -13.67 -22.31 1.03
N GLY A 357 -12.64 -22.96 0.49
CA GLY A 357 -11.47 -23.39 1.23
C GLY A 357 -10.64 -22.21 1.77
N TYR A 358 -10.57 -21.12 1.00
CA TYR A 358 -9.92 -19.84 1.35
C TYR A 358 -10.79 -18.94 2.23
N GLY A 359 -12.07 -19.29 2.39
CA GLY A 359 -13.01 -18.57 3.24
C GLY A 359 -13.70 -17.37 2.57
N MET A 360 -13.56 -17.19 1.26
CA MET A 360 -14.17 -16.08 0.51
C MET A 360 -15.69 -16.25 0.35
N VAL A 361 -16.15 -17.48 0.10
CA VAL A 361 -17.57 -17.76 -0.16
C VAL A 361 -18.11 -18.92 0.66
N GLU A 362 -19.42 -18.94 0.84
CA GLU A 362 -20.18 -20.11 1.28
C GLU A 362 -21.24 -20.47 0.23
N VAL A 363 -21.49 -21.77 0.06
CA VAL A 363 -22.53 -22.27 -0.85
C VAL A 363 -23.64 -22.93 -0.05
N GLU A 364 -24.78 -22.26 0.06
CA GLU A 364 -25.96 -22.78 0.77
C GLU A 364 -27.20 -22.74 -0.13
N HIS A 365 -27.96 -23.83 -0.20
CA HIS A 365 -29.23 -23.89 -0.93
C HIS A 365 -29.15 -23.38 -2.40
N ASP A 366 -28.09 -23.77 -3.12
CA ASP A 366 -27.79 -23.30 -4.49
C ASP A 366 -27.59 -21.77 -4.60
N GLN A 367 -27.20 -21.11 -3.50
CA GLN A 367 -26.75 -19.72 -3.47
C GLN A 367 -25.26 -19.68 -3.14
N VAL A 368 -24.52 -18.87 -3.88
CA VAL A 368 -23.15 -18.47 -3.52
C VAL A 368 -23.25 -17.16 -2.76
N ARG A 369 -22.65 -17.08 -1.58
CA ARG A 369 -22.66 -15.89 -0.72
C ARG A 369 -21.25 -15.52 -0.35
N LEU A 370 -20.92 -14.23 -0.40
CA LEU A 370 -19.68 -13.73 0.20
C LEU A 370 -19.75 -13.91 1.71
N THR A 371 -18.66 -14.41 2.30
CA THR A 371 -18.48 -14.33 3.74
C THR A 371 -18.03 -12.91 4.11
N SER A 372 -17.94 -12.59 5.41
CA SER A 372 -17.33 -11.33 5.84
C SER A 372 -15.87 -11.22 5.40
N LEU A 373 -15.15 -12.34 5.39
CA LEU A 373 -13.75 -12.42 4.94
C LEU A 373 -13.64 -12.25 3.42
N GLY A 374 -14.60 -12.80 2.66
CA GLY A 374 -14.66 -12.60 1.21
C GLY A 374 -15.04 -11.19 0.80
N MET A 375 -15.86 -10.51 1.62
CA MET A 375 -16.15 -9.09 1.41
C MET A 375 -14.91 -8.24 1.65
N GLU A 376 -14.17 -8.51 2.73
CA GLU A 376 -12.89 -7.86 3.02
C GLU A 376 -11.93 -8.01 1.84
N GLY A 377 -11.66 -9.25 1.40
CA GLY A 377 -10.74 -9.50 0.30
C GLY A 377 -11.17 -8.89 -1.02
N LEU A 378 -12.47 -8.77 -1.28
CA LEU A 378 -12.94 -8.09 -2.48
C LEU A 378 -12.73 -6.58 -2.44
N VAL A 379 -12.80 -5.95 -1.26
CA VAL A 379 -12.47 -4.52 -1.14
C VAL A 379 -11.00 -4.32 -1.50
N HIS A 380 -10.08 -5.14 -0.97
CA HIS A 380 -8.65 -5.07 -1.32
C HIS A 380 -8.39 -5.36 -2.80
N LEU A 381 -8.99 -6.42 -3.38
CA LEU A 381 -8.79 -6.75 -4.80
C LEU A 381 -9.31 -5.68 -5.77
N VAL A 382 -10.34 -4.92 -5.37
CA VAL A 382 -10.88 -3.83 -6.19
C VAL A 382 -10.08 -2.55 -6.00
N ASP A 383 -9.57 -2.30 -4.78
CA ASP A 383 -8.61 -1.21 -4.50
C ASP A 383 -7.29 -1.42 -5.25
N ASP A 384 -6.78 -2.66 -5.32
CA ASP A 384 -5.61 -3.05 -6.14
C ASP A 384 -5.80 -2.78 -7.64
N ALA A 385 -7.05 -2.67 -8.09
CA ALA A 385 -7.43 -2.33 -9.46
C ALA A 385 -7.72 -0.82 -9.63
N ASP A 386 -7.38 0.01 -8.64
CA ASP A 386 -7.62 1.47 -8.62
C ASP A 386 -9.10 1.87 -8.77
N ILE A 387 -10.03 0.98 -8.38
CA ILE A 387 -11.47 1.22 -8.46
C ILE A 387 -12.03 1.57 -7.07
N GLU A 388 -12.74 2.69 -6.98
CA GLU A 388 -13.29 3.17 -5.72
C GLU A 388 -14.51 2.35 -5.28
N LEU A 389 -14.45 1.80 -4.06
CA LEU A 389 -15.57 1.20 -3.33
C LEU A 389 -15.85 1.96 -2.03
N ASP A 390 -17.12 2.25 -1.78
CA ASP A 390 -17.56 2.81 -0.49
C ASP A 390 -17.60 1.71 0.58
N ALA A 391 -16.46 1.43 1.22
CA ALA A 391 -16.33 0.46 2.31
C ALA A 391 -16.13 1.17 3.66
N ARG A 392 -16.97 0.83 4.64
CA ARG A 392 -16.93 1.43 5.98
C ARG A 392 -17.08 0.36 7.05
N PRO A 393 -16.59 0.59 8.28
CA PRO A 393 -16.88 -0.28 9.41
C PRO A 393 -18.40 -0.48 9.59
N ALA A 394 -18.79 -1.69 9.99
CA ALA A 394 -20.17 -1.95 10.39
C ALA A 394 -20.57 -1.05 11.56
N ILE A 395 -21.83 -0.60 11.60
CA ILE A 395 -22.31 0.39 12.58
C ILE A 395 -22.10 -0.03 14.05
N ASP A 396 -22.19 -1.34 14.32
CA ASP A 396 -21.95 -1.93 15.65
C ASP A 396 -20.47 -2.01 16.02
N ALA A 397 -19.59 -1.94 15.03
CA ALA A 397 -18.12 -1.93 15.17
C ALA A 397 -17.53 -0.51 15.08
N MET A 398 -18.21 0.41 14.41
CA MET A 398 -17.75 1.77 14.12
C MET A 398 -17.52 2.55 15.42
N THR A 399 -16.28 3.01 15.59
CA THR A 399 -15.89 3.86 16.71
C THR A 399 -16.39 5.30 16.52
N ALA A 400 -16.30 6.11 17.56
CA ALA A 400 -16.60 7.53 17.43
C ALA A 400 -15.60 8.27 16.53
N LEU A 401 -14.33 7.84 16.54
CA LEU A 401 -13.31 8.40 15.65
C LEU A 401 -13.61 8.06 14.19
N ASP A 402 -13.92 6.80 13.89
CA ASP A 402 -14.32 6.37 12.54
C ASP A 402 -15.47 7.23 12.02
N LEU A 403 -16.54 7.36 12.82
CA LEU A 403 -17.71 8.15 12.45
C LEU A 403 -17.34 9.60 12.14
N LEU A 404 -16.48 10.22 12.94
CA LEU A 404 -16.03 11.60 12.74
C LEU A 404 -15.22 11.73 11.45
N SER A 405 -14.24 10.84 11.25
CA SER A 405 -13.39 10.81 10.06
C SER A 405 -14.20 10.64 8.78
N PHE A 406 -15.06 9.62 8.69
CA PHE A 406 -15.89 9.40 7.50
C PHE A 406 -16.85 10.57 7.25
N SER A 407 -17.47 11.11 8.29
CA SER A 407 -18.40 12.22 8.15
C SER A 407 -17.77 13.50 7.59
N ALA A 408 -16.42 13.60 7.55
CA ALA A 408 -15.72 14.77 7.01
C ALA A 408 -15.72 14.80 5.49
N GLU A 409 -15.79 13.63 4.88
CA GLU A 409 -15.67 13.41 3.44
C GLU A 409 -17.05 13.24 2.79
N LEU A 410 -18.09 12.99 3.59
CA LEU A 410 -19.45 12.74 3.13
C LEU A 410 -20.27 14.01 2.90
N PRO A 411 -21.21 13.98 1.94
CA PRO A 411 -22.30 14.95 1.88
C PRO A 411 -23.07 15.02 3.20
N GLU A 412 -23.55 16.21 3.57
CA GLU A 412 -24.25 16.47 4.85
C GLU A 412 -25.41 15.48 5.11
N GLU A 413 -26.21 15.17 4.08
CA GLU A 413 -27.34 14.23 4.21
C GLU A 413 -26.88 12.79 4.53
N GLU A 414 -25.73 12.37 4.01
CA GLU A 414 -25.17 11.03 4.23
C GLU A 414 -24.48 10.94 5.59
N ALA A 415 -23.72 11.98 5.98
CA ALA A 415 -23.15 12.09 7.31
C ALA A 415 -24.23 12.06 8.41
N ASP A 416 -25.34 12.76 8.20
CA ASP A 416 -26.49 12.74 9.12
C ASP A 416 -27.12 11.34 9.21
N ALA A 417 -27.22 10.62 8.08
CA ALA A 417 -27.73 9.26 8.04
C ALA A 417 -26.81 8.29 8.80
N GLU A 418 -25.49 8.42 8.65
CA GLU A 418 -24.52 7.63 9.39
C GLU A 418 -24.56 7.89 10.89
N PHE A 419 -24.58 9.17 11.27
CA PHE A 419 -24.69 9.54 12.67
C PHE A 419 -25.99 9.00 13.28
N ALA A 420 -27.11 9.06 12.56
CA ALA A 420 -28.37 8.49 13.00
C ALA A 420 -28.28 6.97 13.20
N ALA A 421 -27.69 6.22 12.26
CA ALA A 421 -27.50 4.78 12.37
C ALA A 421 -26.61 4.42 13.57
N TRP A 422 -25.49 5.10 13.74
CA TRP A 422 -24.57 4.93 14.87
C TRP A 422 -25.25 5.19 16.23
N MET A 423 -26.15 6.17 16.27
CA MET A 423 -26.97 6.52 17.42
C MET A 423 -28.07 5.49 17.75
N GLU A 424 -28.55 4.69 16.80
CA GLU A 424 -29.56 3.65 17.08
C GLU A 424 -29.06 2.60 18.09
N LEU A 425 -27.74 2.43 18.19
CA LEU A 425 -27.07 1.47 19.07
C LEU A 425 -26.55 2.10 20.38
N ARG A 426 -26.71 3.42 20.58
CA ARG A 426 -26.07 4.16 21.67
C ARG A 426 -27.03 5.11 22.40
N ALA A 427 -26.83 5.25 23.71
CA ALA A 427 -27.55 6.28 24.46
C ALA A 427 -26.92 7.66 24.19
N PRO A 428 -27.71 8.75 24.08
CA PRO A 428 -27.17 10.09 23.76
C PRO A 428 -26.05 10.57 24.69
N ALA A 429 -26.15 10.32 26.00
CA ALA A 429 -25.10 10.70 26.94
C ALA A 429 -23.80 9.89 26.76
N GLN A 430 -23.90 8.63 26.33
CA GLN A 430 -22.75 7.78 26.01
C GLN A 430 -22.10 8.25 24.70
N ALA A 431 -22.91 8.45 23.66
CA ALA A 431 -22.48 8.99 22.37
C ALA A 431 -21.75 10.33 22.51
N ALA A 432 -22.33 11.26 23.28
CA ALA A 432 -21.73 12.57 23.55
C ALA A 432 -20.34 12.45 24.18
N LYS A 433 -20.17 11.47 25.07
CA LYS A 433 -18.90 11.21 25.74
C LYS A 433 -17.88 10.59 24.77
N GLU A 434 -18.26 9.55 24.03
CA GLU A 434 -17.39 8.86 23.07
C GLU A 434 -16.87 9.81 21.98
N LEU A 435 -17.74 10.67 21.42
CA LEU A 435 -17.36 11.66 20.40
C LEU A 435 -16.39 12.72 20.91
N LEU A 436 -16.59 13.22 22.14
CA LEU A 436 -15.67 14.18 22.75
C LEU A 436 -14.36 13.53 23.19
N GLU A 437 -14.39 12.27 23.66
CA GLU A 437 -13.17 11.53 23.97
C GLU A 437 -12.33 11.31 22.70
N ALA A 438 -12.93 10.85 21.60
CA ALA A 438 -12.24 10.69 20.31
C ALA A 438 -11.62 12.01 19.81
N ALA A 439 -12.37 13.11 19.90
CA ALA A 439 -11.88 14.43 19.52
C ALA A 439 -10.78 15.00 20.45
N ALA A 440 -10.57 14.42 21.63
CA ALA A 440 -9.50 14.80 22.54
C ALA A 440 -8.22 13.98 22.33
N GLU A 441 -8.25 12.88 21.58
CA GLU A 441 -7.10 11.99 21.39
C GLU A 441 -5.99 12.65 20.57
N ASP A 442 -6.36 13.33 19.47
CA ASP A 442 -5.48 14.21 18.71
C ASP A 442 -5.96 15.66 18.81
N ASP A 443 -5.30 16.45 19.68
CA ASP A 443 -5.66 17.86 19.88
C ASP A 443 -5.33 18.75 18.67
N ALA A 444 -4.48 18.27 17.76
CA ALA A 444 -4.15 18.95 16.51
C ALA A 444 -5.25 18.79 15.46
N ASP A 445 -6.11 17.77 15.53
CA ASP A 445 -7.15 17.61 14.53
C ASP A 445 -8.34 18.58 14.76
N ALA A 446 -8.25 19.74 14.09
CA ALA A 446 -9.29 20.76 14.15
C ALA A 446 -10.61 20.28 13.50
N LEU A 447 -10.54 19.45 12.46
CA LEU A 447 -11.72 19.00 11.72
C LEU A 447 -12.54 18.04 12.58
N ILE A 448 -11.90 17.01 13.11
CA ILE A 448 -12.51 16.02 14.02
C ILE A 448 -13.12 16.73 15.24
N ARG A 449 -12.40 17.68 15.84
CA ARG A 449 -12.92 18.46 16.97
C ARG A 449 -14.15 19.30 16.64
N VAL A 450 -14.16 19.98 15.49
CA VAL A 450 -15.32 20.77 15.05
C VAL A 450 -16.53 19.87 14.76
N GLN A 451 -16.31 18.73 14.10
CA GLN A 451 -17.37 17.77 13.81
C GLN A 451 -17.96 17.16 15.07
N ALA A 452 -17.12 16.72 16.01
CA ALA A 452 -17.56 16.20 17.28
C ALA A 452 -18.42 17.24 18.00
N ALA A 453 -17.97 18.50 18.04
CA ALA A 453 -18.76 19.52 18.68
C ALA A 453 -20.11 19.80 17.99
N SER A 454 -20.17 19.75 16.66
CA SER A 454 -21.41 19.86 15.89
C SER A 454 -22.38 18.73 16.23
N MET A 455 -21.93 17.47 16.12
CA MET A 455 -22.72 16.27 16.39
C MET A 455 -23.22 16.25 17.84
N VAL A 456 -22.33 16.49 18.80
CA VAL A 456 -22.66 16.50 20.24
C VAL A 456 -23.59 17.67 20.57
N GLY A 457 -23.43 18.82 19.90
CA GLY A 457 -24.32 19.97 20.03
C GLY A 457 -25.76 19.67 19.63
N SER A 458 -25.96 18.80 18.63
CA SER A 458 -27.29 18.38 18.16
C SER A 458 -28.07 17.56 19.20
N LEU A 459 -27.37 16.92 20.15
CA LEU A 459 -27.97 16.07 21.20
C LEU A 459 -28.64 16.88 22.33
N GLY A 460 -28.41 18.19 22.40
CA GLY A 460 -29.09 19.09 23.34
C GLY A 460 -28.78 18.82 24.81
N GLU A 461 -29.80 18.83 25.67
CA GLU A 461 -29.64 18.72 27.14
C GLU A 461 -29.01 17.39 27.60
N GLU A 462 -29.16 16.32 26.82
CA GLU A 462 -28.60 15.00 27.13
C GLU A 462 -27.06 15.00 27.11
N ALA A 463 -26.44 15.92 26.35
CA ALA A 463 -24.98 16.06 26.26
C ALA A 463 -24.37 16.93 27.38
N VAL A 464 -25.18 17.58 28.22
CA VAL A 464 -24.69 18.49 29.27
C VAL A 464 -23.64 17.86 30.20
N PRO A 465 -23.75 16.59 30.64
CA PRO A 465 -22.70 15.96 31.43
C PRO A 465 -21.36 15.89 30.69
N ALA A 466 -21.36 15.43 29.43
CA ALA A 466 -20.15 15.31 28.62
C ALA A 466 -19.51 16.69 28.36
N TRP A 467 -20.33 17.71 28.10
CA TRP A 467 -19.84 19.08 27.97
C TRP A 467 -19.22 19.64 29.25
N LYS A 468 -19.73 19.27 30.42
CA LYS A 468 -19.13 19.70 31.69
C LYS A 468 -17.76 19.06 31.90
N ASP A 469 -17.60 17.79 31.54
CA ASP A 469 -16.33 17.08 31.64
C ASP A 469 -15.30 17.66 30.64
N ALA A 470 -15.73 17.97 29.41
CA ALA A 470 -14.88 18.57 28.38
C ALA A 470 -14.41 20.01 28.68
N LEU A 471 -14.91 20.66 29.74
CA LEU A 471 -14.39 21.97 30.18
C LEU A 471 -12.96 21.88 30.74
N ASP A 472 -12.57 20.69 31.22
CA ASP A 472 -11.25 20.41 31.77
C ASP A 472 -10.23 20.04 30.68
N GLU A 473 -10.69 19.74 29.46
CA GLU A 473 -9.86 19.45 28.29
C GLU A 473 -9.55 20.75 27.51
N PRO A 474 -8.30 21.23 27.47
CA PRO A 474 -7.96 22.52 26.86
C PRO A 474 -8.43 22.70 25.40
N SER A 475 -8.35 21.66 24.58
CA SER A 475 -8.70 21.70 23.14
C SER A 475 -10.22 21.71 22.90
N LEU A 476 -11.01 21.17 23.84
CA LEU A 476 -12.48 21.08 23.76
C LEU A 476 -13.20 22.15 24.59
N ARG A 477 -12.52 22.74 25.56
CA ARG A 477 -13.05 23.80 26.42
C ARG A 477 -13.79 24.90 25.66
N PRO A 478 -13.28 25.44 24.52
CA PRO A 478 -13.98 26.49 23.78
C PRO A 478 -15.37 26.07 23.29
N TYR A 479 -15.51 24.83 22.83
CA TYR A 479 -16.76 24.24 22.39
C TYR A 479 -17.69 23.99 23.56
N ALA A 480 -17.18 23.37 24.63
CA ALA A 480 -17.92 23.09 25.84
C ALA A 480 -18.53 24.36 26.47
N ALA A 481 -17.73 25.42 26.66
CA ALA A 481 -18.20 26.68 27.21
C ALA A 481 -19.27 27.33 26.32
N THR A 482 -19.13 27.21 24.99
CA THR A 482 -20.06 27.77 24.01
C THR A 482 -21.40 27.04 24.05
N HIS A 483 -21.40 25.71 23.99
CA HIS A 483 -22.63 24.91 24.01
C HIS A 483 -23.36 24.98 25.36
N LEU A 484 -22.64 24.91 26.50
CA LEU A 484 -23.26 25.05 27.82
C LEU A 484 -23.93 26.43 28.00
N ALA A 485 -23.32 27.50 27.47
CA ALA A 485 -23.90 28.84 27.50
C ALA A 485 -25.14 28.95 26.59
N GLN A 486 -25.13 28.34 25.41
CA GLN A 486 -26.27 28.28 24.50
C GLN A 486 -27.45 27.51 25.10
N LEU A 487 -27.18 26.42 25.81
CA LEU A 487 -28.18 25.62 26.53
C LEU A 487 -28.70 26.29 27.80
N GLY A 488 -28.06 27.38 28.26
CA GLY A 488 -28.47 28.11 29.46
C GLY A 488 -28.25 27.33 30.76
N VAL A 489 -27.23 26.46 30.80
CA VAL A 489 -26.90 25.66 31.99
C VAL A 489 -26.41 26.57 33.11
N ASP A 490 -27.08 26.49 34.27
CA ASP A 490 -26.68 27.24 35.47
C ASP A 490 -25.25 26.88 35.91
N ASP A 491 -24.52 27.89 36.39
CA ASP A 491 -23.12 27.79 36.86
C ASP A 491 -22.07 27.40 35.80
N ALA A 492 -22.45 27.30 34.51
CA ALA A 492 -21.48 27.09 33.43
C ALA A 492 -20.63 28.34 33.15
N PRO A 493 -19.32 28.20 32.88
CA PRO A 493 -18.48 29.32 32.51
C PRO A 493 -18.90 29.89 31.14
N SER A 494 -18.95 31.22 31.03
CA SER A 494 -19.14 31.86 29.73
C SER A 494 -17.87 31.73 28.86
N PRO A 495 -18.00 31.62 27.52
CA PRO A 495 -16.86 31.64 26.61
C PRO A 495 -15.99 32.89 26.84
N THR A 496 -14.69 32.66 26.96
CA THR A 496 -13.69 33.71 27.06
C THR A 496 -13.27 34.21 25.68
N GLN A 497 -12.54 35.33 25.65
CA GLN A 497 -11.95 35.81 24.40
C GLN A 497 -10.92 34.82 23.82
N ALA A 498 -10.18 34.10 24.67
CA ALA A 498 -9.25 33.07 24.21
C ALA A 498 -10.01 31.89 23.56
N ASP A 499 -11.13 31.49 24.14
CA ASP A 499 -12.01 30.46 23.58
C ASP A 499 -12.53 30.88 22.19
N THR A 500 -12.99 32.13 22.05
CA THR A 500 -13.44 32.65 20.75
C THR A 500 -12.31 32.65 19.70
N HIS A 501 -11.10 33.02 20.10
CA HIS A 501 -9.95 33.00 19.18
C HIS A 501 -9.54 31.58 18.79
N TRP A 502 -9.68 30.60 19.69
CA TRP A 502 -9.43 29.20 19.39
C TRP A 502 -10.37 28.69 18.28
N LEU A 503 -11.68 28.92 18.43
CA LEU A 503 -12.67 28.53 17.41
C LEU A 503 -12.39 29.18 16.04
N ILE A 504 -11.88 30.42 16.03
CA ILE A 504 -11.45 31.08 14.78
C ILE A 504 -10.22 30.38 14.19
N LEU A 505 -9.26 29.94 15.00
CA LEU A 505 -8.08 29.22 14.52
C LEU A 505 -8.45 27.87 13.93
N ASP A 506 -9.35 27.10 14.55
CA ASP A 506 -9.83 25.83 13.97
C ASP A 506 -10.48 26.03 12.61
N MET A 507 -11.39 27.01 12.51
CA MET A 507 -12.05 27.35 11.25
C MET A 507 -11.02 27.72 10.16
N LEU A 508 -9.97 28.47 10.54
CA LEU A 508 -8.87 28.81 9.63
C LEU A 508 -8.01 27.59 9.28
N THR A 509 -7.78 26.66 10.20
CA THR A 509 -7.07 25.39 9.93
C THR A 509 -7.84 24.56 8.91
N ILE A 510 -9.14 24.35 9.12
CA ILE A 510 -10.00 23.56 8.23
C ILE A 510 -10.04 24.20 6.84
N SER A 511 -10.32 25.51 6.75
CA SER A 511 -10.37 26.21 5.46
C SER A 511 -9.01 26.24 4.74
N ALA A 512 -7.88 26.23 5.46
CA ALA A 512 -6.56 26.08 4.87
C ALA A 512 -6.38 24.70 4.21
N GLY A 513 -6.90 23.64 4.83
CA GLY A 513 -6.88 22.27 4.29
C GLY A 513 -7.74 22.11 3.03
N LEU A 514 -8.89 22.79 2.96
CA LEU A 514 -9.78 22.74 1.79
C LEU A 514 -9.22 23.46 0.54
N GLY A 515 -8.24 24.35 0.73
CA GLY A 515 -7.57 25.03 -0.37
C GLY A 515 -7.49 26.55 -0.20
N ARG A 516 -6.68 27.17 -1.07
CA ARG A 516 -6.41 28.61 -1.00
C ARG A 516 -7.67 29.49 -1.17
N PRO A 517 -8.59 29.22 -2.11
CA PRO A 517 -9.80 30.04 -2.27
C PRO A 517 -10.64 30.11 -0.99
N GLU A 518 -10.90 28.97 -0.38
CA GLU A 518 -11.69 28.76 0.83
C GLU A 518 -11.02 29.44 2.03
N PHE A 519 -9.70 29.27 2.16
CA PHE A 519 -8.90 29.92 3.19
C PHE A 519 -8.95 31.45 3.09
N VAL A 520 -8.78 32.01 1.90
CA VAL A 520 -8.84 33.47 1.70
C VAL A 520 -10.25 33.99 1.94
N SER A 521 -11.29 33.29 1.49
CA SER A 521 -12.68 33.66 1.77
C SER A 521 -12.94 33.73 3.28
N SER A 522 -12.47 32.73 4.02
CA SER A 522 -12.59 32.65 5.47
C SER A 522 -11.87 33.79 6.19
N LEU A 523 -10.70 34.22 5.67
CA LEU A 523 -9.98 35.39 6.19
C LEU A 523 -10.72 36.71 5.91
N ASP A 524 -11.38 36.85 4.76
CA ASP A 524 -12.14 38.04 4.40
C ASP A 524 -13.42 38.20 5.26
N ASP A 525 -14.00 37.08 5.70
CA ASP A 525 -15.14 37.07 6.63
C ASP A 525 -14.74 37.48 8.06
N ILE A 526 -13.46 37.34 8.41
CA ILE A 526 -12.91 37.85 9.66
C ILE A 526 -12.70 39.36 9.55
N GLY A 527 -13.64 40.13 10.12
CA GLY A 527 -13.64 41.60 10.06
C GLY A 527 -12.28 42.28 10.30
N ASP A 528 -11.92 42.58 11.55
CA ASP A 528 -10.68 43.30 11.85
C ASP A 528 -9.50 42.33 12.07
N LEU A 529 -9.08 41.68 10.99
CA LEU A 529 -8.04 40.66 11.00
C LEU A 529 -6.69 41.18 11.52
N VAL A 530 -6.35 42.45 11.29
CA VAL A 530 -5.11 43.06 11.80
C VAL A 530 -5.12 43.12 13.33
N ASN A 531 -6.24 43.55 13.93
CA ASN A 531 -6.36 43.59 15.38
C ASN A 531 -6.41 42.18 15.98
N LEU A 532 -7.04 41.21 15.30
CA LEU A 532 -7.02 39.82 15.72
C LEU A 532 -5.58 39.27 15.75
N LEU A 533 -4.77 39.49 14.71
CA LEU A 533 -3.38 39.05 14.64
C LEU A 533 -2.50 39.63 15.76
N ASP A 534 -2.84 40.80 16.31
CA ASP A 534 -2.11 41.39 17.43
C ASP A 534 -2.31 40.67 18.77
N VAL A 535 -3.36 39.84 18.88
CA VAL A 535 -3.72 39.10 20.11
C VAL A 535 -3.73 37.58 19.94
N ILE A 536 -3.97 37.04 18.74
CA ILE A 536 -4.18 35.61 18.48
C ILE A 536 -2.92 34.76 18.74
N TRP A 537 -1.72 35.35 18.60
CA TRP A 537 -0.44 34.68 18.85
C TRP A 537 -0.24 34.18 20.29
N LYS A 538 -1.12 34.59 21.22
CA LYS A 538 -1.09 34.17 22.63
C LYS A 538 -1.88 32.89 22.89
N VAL A 539 -2.68 32.44 21.92
CA VAL A 539 -3.49 31.23 22.05
C VAL A 539 -2.59 30.02 21.81
N PRO A 540 -2.53 29.03 22.73
CA PRO A 540 -1.67 27.87 22.59
C PRO A 540 -2.30 26.83 21.66
N HIS A 541 -2.52 27.18 20.39
CA HIS A 541 -3.16 26.32 19.40
C HIS A 541 -2.10 25.55 18.59
N PRO A 542 -2.28 24.24 18.33
CA PRO A 542 -1.29 23.41 17.62
C PRO A 542 -0.85 24.01 16.28
N HIS A 543 -1.82 24.45 15.46
CA HIS A 543 -1.58 25.01 14.13
C HIS A 543 -1.25 26.50 14.07
N LEU A 544 -1.00 27.16 15.21
CA LEU A 544 -0.88 28.62 15.25
C LEU A 544 0.24 29.14 14.32
N GLU A 545 1.42 28.55 14.37
CA GLU A 545 2.56 29.03 13.59
C GLU A 545 2.34 28.85 12.09
N GLU A 546 1.84 27.68 11.69
CA GLU A 546 1.54 27.34 10.30
C GLU A 546 0.49 28.27 9.70
N LEU A 547 -0.59 28.52 10.44
CA LEU A 547 -1.63 29.47 10.05
C LEU A 547 -1.09 30.89 9.89
N LEU A 548 -0.27 31.38 10.84
CA LEU A 548 0.31 32.73 10.73
C LEU A 548 1.24 32.85 9.53
N GLU A 549 1.96 31.78 9.17
CA GLU A 549 2.76 31.73 7.96
C GLU A 549 1.88 31.70 6.70
N ALA A 550 0.84 30.87 6.67
CA ALA A 550 -0.12 30.74 5.58
C ALA A 550 -0.83 32.08 5.30
N ILE A 551 -1.36 32.75 6.34
CA ILE A 551 -1.96 34.09 6.23
C ILE A 551 -0.96 35.08 5.62
N GLY A 552 0.30 35.02 6.07
CA GLY A 552 1.37 35.88 5.59
C GLY A 552 1.71 35.71 4.11
N LYS A 553 1.48 34.52 3.55
CA LYS A 553 1.72 34.16 2.14
C LYS A 553 0.49 34.38 1.26
N ALA A 554 -0.70 34.02 1.75
CA ALA A 554 -1.92 33.92 0.96
C ALA A 554 -2.65 35.27 0.81
N HIS A 555 -2.66 36.11 1.85
CA HIS A 555 -3.54 37.29 1.93
C HIS A 555 -3.11 38.44 0.98
N PRO A 556 -4.02 39.02 0.19
CA PRO A 556 -3.69 40.06 -0.80
C PRO A 556 -3.29 41.42 -0.18
N ASP A 557 -3.83 41.75 1.00
CA ASP A 557 -3.42 42.96 1.73
C ASP A 557 -2.05 42.80 2.41
N LYS A 558 -1.10 43.64 1.99
CA LYS A 558 0.26 43.71 2.56
C LYS A 558 0.29 44.13 4.03
N GLN A 559 -0.74 44.80 4.55
CA GLN A 559 -0.81 45.15 5.97
C GLN A 559 -1.06 43.91 6.83
N VAL A 560 -2.03 43.08 6.44
CA VAL A 560 -2.32 41.79 7.07
C VAL A 560 -1.09 40.87 7.00
N GLY A 561 -0.46 40.74 5.84
CA GLY A 561 0.74 39.90 5.72
C GLY A 561 1.91 40.36 6.60
N LYS A 562 2.05 41.66 6.87
CA LYS A 562 3.04 42.18 7.83
C LYS A 562 2.63 41.92 9.28
N ALA A 563 1.34 42.03 9.60
CA ALA A 563 0.82 41.74 10.94
C ALA A 563 1.03 40.25 11.27
N ALA A 564 0.72 39.35 10.34
CA ALA A 564 0.91 37.91 10.48
C ALA A 564 2.38 37.54 10.73
N LYS A 565 3.33 38.09 9.95
CA LYS A 565 4.78 37.88 10.18
C LYS A 565 5.25 38.36 11.55
N ARG A 566 4.69 39.47 12.05
CA ARG A 566 5.01 39.97 13.40
C ARG A 566 4.42 39.06 14.47
N ALA A 567 3.20 38.58 14.28
CA ALA A 567 2.54 37.64 15.18
C ALA A 567 3.33 36.33 15.26
N LEU A 568 3.77 35.78 14.12
CA LEU A 568 4.60 34.58 14.04
C LEU A 568 5.92 34.75 14.80
N PHE A 569 6.60 35.88 14.61
CA PHE A 569 7.82 36.18 15.36
C PHE A 569 7.58 36.24 16.88
N LYS A 570 6.44 36.82 17.32
CA LYS A 570 6.06 36.86 18.74
C LYS A 570 5.76 35.45 19.28
N ALA A 571 5.04 34.61 18.52
CA ALA A 571 4.71 33.24 18.90
C ALA A 571 5.98 32.40 19.14
N ARG A 572 6.91 32.40 18.17
CA ARG A 572 8.22 31.70 18.28
C ARG A 572 9.11 32.20 19.41
N SER A 573 9.01 33.48 19.73
CA SER A 573 9.79 34.09 20.82
C SER A 573 9.21 33.83 22.21
N ASN A 574 7.98 33.30 22.28
CA ASN A 574 7.27 33.01 23.53
C ASN A 574 7.31 31.51 23.89
N HIS A 575 7.64 30.64 22.93
CA HIS A 575 7.87 29.20 23.11
C HIS A 575 9.34 28.83 23.41
N ASN A 576 10.28 29.77 23.20
CA ASN A 576 11.66 29.71 23.69
C ASN A 576 11.79 30.43 25.03
#